data_AF-A0A063Z9E7-F1
#
_entry.id   AF-A0A063Z9E7-F1
#
_cell.length_a   1.000
_cell.length_b   1.000
_cell.length_c   1.000
_cell.angle_alpha   90.00
_cell.angle_beta   90.00
_cell.angle_gamma   90.00
#
_symmetry.space_group_name_H-M   'P 1'
#
loop_
_entity.id
_entity.type
_entity.pdbx_description
1 polymer ?
#
loop_
_entity_poly.entity_id
_entity_poly.type
_entity_poly.pdbx_seq_one_letter_code
_entity_poly.pdbx_strand_id
1 'polypeptide(L)'
;MTLVIAFIGKQGAVMAGDMREIAFGGDDSSIEDLERELYGGAIVSDSDLAKRADEIGVTIQLRDDKTKVSQRDGTLVGEVTETEGANISRKRLYATKGSYVIAEIVDSRLRVMQKGRASNFVVLGNDITKRVANQCIQGMWEGGTIQDALRLIMLTMQIAASVTASVSRTFVLVHTDTAADIPAAIANDSRKEQNPD
;
A
#
# COMPACT_ATOMS: atom_id res chain seq x y z
N MET A 1 -6.10 5.09 3.30
CA MET A 1 -4.84 4.75 2.58
C MET A 1 -3.70 4.53 3.56
N THR A 2 -2.87 3.50 3.42
CA THR A 2 -1.80 3.24 4.39
C THR A 2 -0.47 2.94 3.67
N LEU A 3 -0.02 1.70 3.42
CA LEU A 3 1.28 1.46 2.76
C LEU A 3 1.42 0.04 2.17
N VAL A 4 1.84 -0.04 0.90
CA VAL A 4 2.39 -1.24 0.26
C VAL A 4 3.74 -0.89 -0.36
N ILE A 5 4.78 -1.67 -0.06
CA ILE A 5 6.11 -1.52 -0.65
C ILE A 5 6.50 -2.85 -1.29
N ALA A 6 7.02 -2.80 -2.52
CA ALA A 6 7.61 -3.96 -3.17
C ALA A 6 9.01 -3.66 -3.69
N PHE A 7 9.87 -4.67 -3.68
CA PHE A 7 11.07 -4.71 -4.47
C PHE A 7 10.96 -5.82 -5.52
N ILE A 8 11.25 -5.47 -6.76
CA ILE A 8 11.25 -6.39 -7.90
C ILE A 8 12.68 -6.59 -8.33
N GLY A 9 13.24 -7.76 -8.04
CA GLY A 9 14.60 -8.15 -8.38
C GLY A 9 14.66 -9.10 -9.59
N LYS A 10 15.88 -9.30 -10.09
CA LYS A 10 16.13 -10.29 -11.16
C LYS A 10 15.95 -11.73 -10.70
N GLN A 11 16.09 -11.99 -9.39
CA GLN A 11 16.03 -13.34 -8.81
C GLN A 11 14.69 -13.64 -8.12
N GLY A 12 13.77 -12.68 -8.06
CA GLY A 12 12.53 -12.77 -7.29
C GLY A 12 12.02 -11.38 -6.91
N ALA A 13 10.87 -11.35 -6.23
CA ALA A 13 10.25 -10.15 -5.71
C ALA A 13 9.82 -10.36 -4.26
N VAL A 14 9.78 -9.27 -3.50
CA VAL A 14 9.28 -9.21 -2.12
C VAL A 14 8.34 -8.02 -2.00
N MET A 15 7.28 -8.18 -1.22
CA MET A 15 6.26 -7.15 -1.02
C MET A 15 5.77 -7.18 0.42
N ALA A 16 5.62 -6.01 1.02
CA ALA A 16 4.99 -5.83 2.32
C ALA A 16 3.80 -4.89 2.23
N GLY A 17 2.79 -5.13 3.05
CA GLY A 17 1.65 -4.24 3.24
C GLY A 17 1.27 -4.19 4.71
N ASP A 18 1.01 -2.99 5.22
CA ASP A 18 0.56 -2.85 6.60
C ASP A 18 -0.89 -3.34 6.73
N MET A 19 -1.37 -3.49 7.96
CA MET A 19 -2.69 -4.07 8.22
C MET A 19 -3.78 -3.06 8.62
N ARG A 20 -3.47 -1.77 8.62
CA ARG A 20 -4.37 -0.71 9.11
C ARG A 20 -5.52 -0.44 8.14
N GLU A 21 -6.73 -0.35 8.67
CA GLU A 21 -7.90 0.21 8.03
C GLU A 21 -8.50 1.26 8.97
N ILE A 22 -8.84 2.42 8.41
CA ILE A 22 -9.49 3.51 9.15
C ILE A 22 -10.72 3.89 8.34
N ALA A 23 -11.88 3.80 8.98
CA ALA A 23 -13.13 4.33 8.44
C ALA A 23 -13.51 5.59 9.22
N PHE A 24 -13.87 6.63 8.48
CA PHE A 24 -14.32 7.90 9.01
C PHE A 24 -15.83 8.04 8.80
N GLY A 25 -16.51 8.61 9.78
CA GLY A 25 -17.93 8.97 9.69
C GLY A 25 -18.18 10.34 10.30
N GLY A 26 -19.03 11.14 9.67
CA GLY A 26 -19.24 12.53 10.06
C GLY A 26 -19.51 13.40 8.84
N ASP A 27 -19.32 14.70 9.00
CA ASP A 27 -19.40 15.67 7.90
C ASP A 27 -18.21 15.54 6.94
N ASP A 28 -18.47 15.55 5.63
CA ASP A 28 -17.46 15.34 4.58
C ASP A 28 -16.28 16.31 4.68
N SER A 29 -16.54 17.59 4.98
CA SER A 29 -15.47 18.60 5.09
C SER A 29 -14.56 18.36 6.29
N SER A 30 -15.13 17.87 7.41
CA SER A 30 -14.37 17.52 8.60
C SER A 30 -13.55 16.24 8.40
N ILE A 31 -14.08 15.28 7.64
CA ILE A 31 -13.34 14.08 7.25
C ILE A 31 -12.15 14.45 6.37
N GLU A 32 -12.35 15.29 5.35
CA GLU A 32 -11.29 15.75 4.45
C GLU A 32 -10.18 16.49 5.22
N ASP A 33 -10.55 17.31 6.21
CA ASP A 33 -9.61 17.99 7.09
C ASP A 33 -8.77 17.01 7.92
N LEU A 34 -9.41 16.00 8.52
CA LEU A 34 -8.73 14.96 9.30
C LEU A 34 -7.78 14.13 8.43
N GLU A 35 -8.24 13.73 7.25
CA GLU A 35 -7.44 12.94 6.30
C GLU A 35 -6.23 13.73 5.82
N ARG A 36 -6.38 15.02 5.52
CA ARG A 36 -5.26 15.89 5.13
C ARG A 36 -4.20 15.98 6.23
N GLU A 37 -4.60 16.13 7.49
CA GLU A 37 -3.67 16.16 8.62
C GLU A 37 -2.99 14.82 8.84
N LEU A 38 -3.77 13.72 8.83
CA LEU A 38 -3.27 12.37 9.01
C LEU A 38 -2.28 11.96 7.91
N TYR A 39 -2.69 12.10 6.65
CA TYR A 39 -1.91 11.70 5.48
C TYR A 39 -0.80 12.70 5.15
N GLY A 40 -0.89 13.94 5.63
CA GLY A 40 0.19 14.92 5.60
C GLY A 40 1.33 14.61 6.60
N GLY A 41 1.03 13.83 7.64
CA GLY A 41 1.96 13.41 8.69
C GLY A 41 1.90 14.26 9.96
N ALA A 42 0.83 15.05 10.18
CA ALA A 42 0.65 15.83 11.40
C ALA A 42 0.23 14.96 12.59
N ILE A 43 -0.42 13.81 12.32
CA ILE A 43 -0.94 12.89 13.34
C ILE A 43 -0.08 11.63 13.40
N VAL A 44 0.64 11.48 14.52
CA VAL A 44 1.66 10.43 14.69
C VAL A 44 1.11 9.20 15.42
N SER A 45 0.19 9.39 16.37
CA SER A 45 -0.31 8.31 17.24
C SER A 45 -1.82 8.12 17.16
N ASP A 46 -2.29 6.91 17.50
CA ASP A 46 -3.72 6.58 17.56
C ASP A 46 -4.46 7.47 18.56
N SER A 47 -3.81 7.87 19.66
CA SER A 47 -4.37 8.82 20.63
C SER A 47 -4.53 10.23 20.06
N ASP A 48 -3.56 10.71 19.29
CA ASP A 48 -3.65 12.02 18.63
C ASP A 48 -4.75 12.00 17.56
N LEU A 49 -4.88 10.90 16.82
CA LEU A 49 -5.94 10.72 15.84
C LEU A 49 -7.32 10.73 16.49
N ALA A 50 -7.50 9.98 17.59
CA ALA A 50 -8.76 9.94 18.33
C ALA A 50 -9.13 11.31 18.90
N LYS A 51 -8.16 12.01 19.50
CA LYS A 51 -8.37 13.36 20.03
C LYS A 51 -8.76 14.34 18.92
N ARG A 52 -8.02 14.33 17.81
CA ARG A 52 -8.27 15.25 16.71
C ARG A 52 -9.64 15.00 16.06
N ALA A 53 -10.03 13.73 15.91
CA ALA A 53 -11.34 13.37 15.39
C ALA A 53 -12.49 13.86 16.29
N ASP A 54 -12.36 13.71 17.61
CA ASP A 54 -13.34 14.20 18.60
C ASP A 54 -13.49 15.73 18.54
N GLU A 55 -12.37 16.46 18.44
CA GLU A 55 -12.36 17.94 18.34
C GLU A 55 -13.16 18.49 17.16
N ILE A 56 -13.25 17.75 16.06
CA ILE A 56 -13.95 18.17 14.83
C ILE A 56 -15.22 17.36 14.55
N GLY A 57 -15.67 16.53 15.51
CA GLY A 57 -16.90 15.76 15.40
C GLY A 57 -16.87 14.61 14.40
N VAL A 58 -15.68 14.06 14.10
CA VAL A 58 -15.51 12.88 13.24
C VAL A 58 -15.43 11.61 14.10
N THR A 59 -16.23 10.60 13.74
CA THR A 59 -16.13 9.25 14.32
C THR A 59 -15.08 8.45 13.56
N ILE A 60 -14.22 7.73 14.28
CA ILE A 60 -13.22 6.83 13.70
C ILE A 60 -13.50 5.38 14.06
N GLN A 61 -13.36 4.47 13.10
CA GLN A 61 -13.23 3.04 13.33
C GLN A 61 -11.88 2.58 12.83
N LEU A 62 -11.07 2.06 13.76
CA LEU A 62 -9.71 1.63 13.49
C LEU A 62 -9.61 0.11 13.59
N ARG A 63 -8.99 -0.51 12.59
CA ARG A 63 -8.71 -1.95 12.54
C ARG A 63 -7.30 -2.20 12.05
N ASP A 64 -6.71 -3.31 12.50
CA ASP A 64 -5.35 -3.74 12.16
C ASP A 64 -5.32 -5.18 11.60
N ASP A 65 -6.38 -5.60 10.93
CA ASP A 65 -6.58 -6.95 10.40
C ASP A 65 -6.72 -7.00 8.87
N LYS A 66 -6.58 -5.87 8.17
CA LYS A 66 -6.75 -5.80 6.71
C LYS A 66 -5.50 -6.28 5.99
N THR A 67 -5.57 -7.48 5.41
CA THR A 67 -4.48 -8.00 4.57
C THR A 67 -4.45 -7.29 3.21
N LYS A 68 -3.43 -6.45 2.99
CA LYS A 68 -3.25 -5.67 1.75
C LYS A 68 -2.42 -6.36 0.68
N VAL A 69 -1.64 -7.36 1.07
CA VAL A 69 -0.72 -8.07 0.18
C VAL A 69 -0.99 -9.57 0.24
N SER A 70 -0.84 -10.24 -0.89
CA SER A 70 -1.00 -11.68 -1.01
C SER A 70 -0.08 -12.24 -2.09
N GLN A 71 0.20 -13.54 -2.03
CA GLN A 71 0.84 -14.28 -3.10
C GLN A 71 -0.20 -15.23 -3.73
N ARG A 72 -0.25 -15.28 -5.05
CA ARG A 72 -1.18 -16.09 -5.85
C ARG A 72 -0.42 -16.63 -7.06
N ASP A 73 -0.21 -17.94 -7.13
CA ASP A 73 0.39 -18.61 -8.30
C ASP A 73 1.71 -17.96 -8.79
N GLY A 74 2.59 -17.59 -7.84
CA GLY A 74 3.87 -16.95 -8.14
C GLY A 74 3.82 -15.44 -8.39
N THR A 75 2.62 -14.85 -8.40
CA THR A 75 2.39 -13.39 -8.50
C THR A 75 2.13 -12.81 -7.11
N LEU A 76 2.85 -11.76 -6.74
CA LEU A 76 2.56 -10.93 -5.58
C LEU A 76 1.52 -9.88 -5.98
N VAL A 77 0.47 -9.75 -5.19
CA VAL A 77 -0.60 -8.76 -5.40
C VAL A 77 -0.69 -7.90 -4.16
N GLY A 78 -0.52 -6.59 -4.32
CA GLY A 78 -0.68 -5.60 -3.27
C GLY A 78 -1.69 -4.54 -3.68
N GLU A 79 -2.53 -4.10 -2.76
CA GLU A 79 -3.59 -3.12 -3.05
C GLU A 79 -3.70 -2.04 -1.97
N VAL A 80 -3.89 -0.80 -2.42
CA VAL A 80 -4.32 0.31 -1.57
C VAL A 80 -5.55 0.97 -2.19
N THR A 81 -6.50 1.36 -1.35
CA THR A 81 -7.62 2.22 -1.76
C THR A 81 -7.15 3.67 -1.71
N GLU A 82 -7.24 4.41 -2.81
CA GLU A 82 -7.04 5.87 -2.85
C GLU A 82 -8.40 6.58 -2.87
N THR A 83 -8.51 7.65 -2.07
CA THR A 83 -9.69 8.49 -1.96
C THR A 83 -9.31 9.91 -2.36
N GLU A 84 -10.02 10.48 -3.33
CA GLU A 84 -9.88 11.88 -3.76
C GLU A 84 -11.27 12.52 -3.79
N GLY A 85 -11.63 13.22 -2.71
CA GLY A 85 -13.01 13.66 -2.47
C GLY A 85 -13.98 12.47 -2.48
N ALA A 86 -15.06 12.59 -3.25
CA ALA A 86 -16.04 11.50 -3.41
C ALA A 86 -15.56 10.33 -4.29
N ASN A 87 -14.42 10.46 -4.98
CA ASN A 87 -13.94 9.41 -5.86
C ASN A 87 -13.09 8.39 -5.10
N ILE A 88 -13.51 7.13 -5.16
CA ILE A 88 -12.77 6.00 -4.59
C ILE A 88 -12.18 5.18 -5.74
N SER A 89 -10.87 5.01 -5.74
CA SER A 89 -10.16 4.11 -6.65
C SER A 89 -9.30 3.13 -5.87
N ARG A 90 -8.92 2.01 -6.49
CA ARG A 90 -7.94 1.09 -5.90
C ARG A 90 -6.73 1.00 -6.80
N LYS A 91 -5.55 1.28 -6.26
CA LYS A 91 -4.29 0.99 -6.94
C LYS A 91 -3.80 -0.38 -6.54
N ARG A 92 -3.57 -1.22 -7.55
CA ARG A 92 -3.11 -2.59 -7.39
C ARG A 92 -1.76 -2.79 -8.07
N LEU A 93 -0.81 -3.35 -7.33
CA LEU A 93 0.50 -3.75 -7.82
C LEU A 93 0.53 -5.26 -7.98
N TYR A 94 0.87 -5.70 -9.19
CA TYR A 94 1.21 -7.08 -9.51
C TYR A 94 2.72 -7.17 -9.70
N ALA A 95 3.40 -8.03 -8.96
CA ALA A 95 4.85 -8.20 -9.05
C ALA A 95 5.23 -9.67 -9.12
N THR A 96 6.28 -9.96 -9.88
CA THR A 96 6.86 -11.30 -9.99
C THR A 96 8.37 -11.18 -10.19
N LYS A 97 9.11 -12.29 -10.29
CA LYS A 97 10.53 -12.23 -10.66
C LYS A 97 10.69 -11.50 -11.99
N GLY A 98 11.48 -10.42 -12.00
CA GLY A 98 11.84 -9.73 -13.25
C GLY A 98 10.90 -8.60 -13.70
N SER A 99 9.66 -8.52 -13.22
CA SER A 99 8.69 -7.54 -13.73
C SER A 99 7.54 -7.21 -12.79
N TYR A 100 6.88 -6.09 -13.06
CA TYR A 100 5.66 -5.67 -12.36
C TYR A 100 4.69 -4.91 -13.28
N VAL A 101 3.45 -4.84 -12.85
CA VAL A 101 2.39 -4.00 -13.41
C VAL A 101 1.68 -3.25 -12.28
N ILE A 102 1.47 -1.95 -12.47
CA ILE A 102 0.55 -1.15 -11.65
C ILE A 102 -0.75 -1.00 -12.44
N ALA A 103 -1.86 -1.33 -11.81
CA ALA A 103 -3.20 -1.15 -12.33
C ALA A 103 -4.02 -0.29 -11.37
N GLU A 104 -5.06 0.32 -11.92
CA GLU A 104 -6.06 1.10 -11.20
C GLU A 104 -7.42 0.46 -11.44
N ILE A 105 -8.25 0.42 -10.39
CA ILE A 105 -9.61 -0.10 -10.45
C ILE A 105 -10.55 1.03 -10.08
N VAL A 106 -11.38 1.44 -11.04
CA VAL A 106 -12.42 2.47 -10.91
C VAL A 106 -13.71 1.90 -11.47
N ASP A 107 -14.82 2.03 -10.75
CA ASP A 107 -16.13 1.51 -11.15
C ASP A 107 -16.08 0.03 -11.61
N SER A 108 -15.38 -0.80 -10.82
CA SER A 108 -15.16 -2.23 -11.12
C SER A 108 -14.43 -2.51 -12.45
N ARG A 109 -13.77 -1.51 -13.04
CA ARG A 109 -12.96 -1.65 -14.25
C ARG A 109 -11.48 -1.52 -13.91
N LEU A 110 -10.76 -2.62 -14.11
CA LEU A 110 -9.31 -2.65 -14.00
C LEU A 110 -8.66 -2.07 -15.26
N ARG A 111 -7.76 -1.10 -15.08
CA ARG A 111 -6.96 -0.47 -16.14
C ARG A 111 -5.48 -0.57 -15.80
N VAL A 112 -4.67 -1.00 -16.76
CA VAL A 112 -3.21 -1.03 -16.59
C VAL A 112 -2.67 0.40 -16.74
N MET A 113 -1.96 0.87 -15.72
CA MET A 113 -1.39 2.22 -15.67
C MET A 113 0.09 2.22 -16.04
N GLN A 114 0.84 1.25 -15.53
CA GLN A 114 2.28 1.19 -15.71
C GLN A 114 2.77 -0.25 -15.77
N LYS A 115 3.81 -0.48 -16.57
CA LYS A 115 4.58 -1.73 -16.57
C LYS A 115 6.03 -1.41 -16.26
N GLY A 116 6.70 -2.26 -15.52
CA GLY A 116 8.12 -2.10 -15.22
C GLY A 116 8.87 -3.42 -15.13
N ARG A 117 10.19 -3.30 -15.00
CA ARG A 117 11.15 -4.41 -14.98
C ARG A 117 11.88 -4.45 -13.64
N ALA A 118 12.70 -5.49 -13.47
CA ALA A 118 13.53 -5.71 -12.29
C ALA A 118 14.47 -4.55 -11.94
N SER A 119 15.01 -4.66 -10.72
CA SER A 119 15.85 -3.70 -10.02
C SER A 119 15.10 -2.41 -9.69
N ASN A 120 13.88 -2.54 -9.17
CA ASN A 120 13.03 -1.38 -8.86
C ASN A 120 12.23 -1.57 -7.57
N PHE A 121 12.05 -0.48 -6.83
CA PHE A 121 11.09 -0.39 -5.73
C PHE A 121 9.80 0.25 -6.22
N VAL A 122 8.67 -0.24 -5.75
CA VAL A 122 7.35 0.36 -6.00
C VAL A 122 6.69 0.60 -4.65
N VAL A 123 6.21 1.83 -4.45
CA VAL A 123 5.52 2.25 -3.22
C VAL A 123 4.12 2.72 -3.58
N LEU A 124 3.11 2.10 -2.96
CA LEU A 124 1.73 2.58 -2.95
C LEU A 124 1.38 3.01 -1.52
N GLY A 125 0.67 4.13 -1.37
CA GLY A 125 0.38 4.69 -0.05
C GLY A 125 -0.11 6.13 -0.12
N ASN A 126 -0.39 6.71 1.04
CA ASN A 126 -0.67 8.14 1.17
C ASN A 126 0.62 8.99 1.09
N ASP A 127 0.50 10.31 1.18
CA ASP A 127 1.63 11.23 0.98
C ASP A 127 2.77 11.03 2.00
N ILE A 128 2.46 10.95 3.29
CA ILE A 128 3.48 10.75 4.33
C ILE A 128 4.19 9.40 4.15
N THR A 129 3.45 8.32 3.88
CA THR A 129 4.04 6.98 3.75
C THR A 129 4.89 6.86 2.48
N LYS A 130 4.46 7.43 1.35
CA LYS A 130 5.28 7.53 0.13
C LYS A 130 6.56 8.32 0.39
N ARG A 131 6.47 9.46 1.09
CA ARG A 131 7.62 10.30 1.45
C ARG A 131 8.64 9.53 2.31
N VAL A 132 8.18 8.92 3.40
CA VAL A 132 9.00 8.12 4.32
C VAL A 132 9.66 6.95 3.61
N ALA A 133 8.90 6.20 2.81
CA ALA A 133 9.43 5.05 2.10
C ALA A 133 10.49 5.45 1.07
N ASN A 134 10.25 6.50 0.29
CA ASN A 134 11.23 7.00 -0.67
C ASN A 134 12.50 7.52 0.01
N GLN A 135 12.39 8.21 1.15
CA GLN A 135 13.55 8.65 1.93
C GLN A 135 14.37 7.45 2.44
N CYS A 136 13.72 6.42 2.97
CA CYS A 136 14.39 5.21 3.42
C CYS A 136 15.11 4.50 2.27
N ILE A 137 14.45 4.35 1.12
CA ILE A 137 15.02 3.70 -0.06
C ILE A 137 16.21 4.51 -0.58
N GLN A 138 16.08 5.82 -0.77
CA GLN A 138 17.16 6.66 -1.27
C GLN A 138 18.35 6.74 -0.32
N GLY A 139 18.10 6.73 0.99
CA GLY A 139 19.15 6.85 2.00
C GLY A 139 19.87 5.55 2.33
N MET A 140 19.26 4.38 2.08
CA MET A 140 19.79 3.08 2.54
C MET A 140 19.98 2.03 1.44
N TRP A 141 19.39 2.21 0.25
CA TRP A 141 19.53 1.24 -0.82
C TRP A 141 20.80 1.49 -1.65
N GLU A 142 21.80 0.64 -1.46
CA GLU A 142 23.05 0.67 -2.24
C GLU A 142 23.08 -0.37 -3.37
N GLY A 143 21.93 -0.99 -3.66
CA GLY A 143 21.87 -2.23 -4.43
C GLY A 143 22.12 -3.44 -3.53
N GLY A 144 21.80 -4.63 -4.03
CA GLY A 144 22.01 -5.86 -3.27
C GLY A 144 21.11 -7.01 -3.67
N THR A 145 20.99 -7.96 -2.75
CA THR A 145 20.17 -9.15 -2.90
C THR A 145 18.71 -8.87 -2.54
N ILE A 146 17.85 -9.86 -2.78
CA ILE A 146 16.46 -9.82 -2.32
C ILE A 146 16.38 -9.77 -0.79
N GLN A 147 17.33 -10.38 -0.08
CA GLN A 147 17.35 -10.35 1.39
C GLN A 147 17.66 -8.94 1.91
N ASP A 148 18.50 -8.19 1.21
CA ASP A 148 18.79 -6.80 1.56
C ASP A 148 17.58 -5.91 1.32
N ALA A 149 16.88 -6.11 0.19
CA ALA A 149 15.62 -5.43 -0.09
C ALA A 149 14.53 -5.77 0.94
N LEU A 150 14.43 -7.04 1.35
CA LEU A 150 13.50 -7.50 2.38
C LEU A 150 13.76 -6.79 3.72
N ARG A 151 15.02 -6.73 4.17
CA ARG A 151 15.40 -6.03 5.40
C ARG A 151 15.07 -4.54 5.33
N LEU A 152 15.39 -3.89 4.20
CA LEU A 152 15.07 -2.49 3.98
C LEU A 152 13.56 -2.24 4.01
N ILE A 153 12.76 -3.10 3.38
CA ILE A 153 11.30 -3.01 3.42
C ILE A 153 10.80 -3.13 4.87
N MET A 154 11.24 -4.15 5.62
CA MET A 154 10.84 -4.34 7.02
C MET A 154 11.16 -3.11 7.88
N LEU A 155 12.37 -2.57 7.76
CA LEU A 155 12.78 -1.35 8.46
C LEU A 155 11.91 -0.15 8.05
N THR A 156 11.63 -0.01 6.75
CA THR A 156 10.79 1.08 6.24
C THR A 156 9.36 1.00 6.78
N MET A 157 8.77 -0.20 6.86
CA MET A 157 7.45 -0.40 7.47
C MET A 157 7.44 0.01 8.94
N GLN A 158 8.49 -0.34 9.69
CA GLN A 158 8.63 0.04 11.11
C GLN A 158 8.76 1.56 11.28
N ILE A 159 9.58 2.22 10.45
CA ILE A 159 9.74 3.68 10.49
C ILE A 159 8.41 4.35 10.14
N ALA A 160 7.73 3.92 9.09
CA ALA A 160 6.43 4.47 8.69
C ALA A 160 5.41 4.37 9.84
N ALA A 161 5.32 3.20 10.50
CA ALA A 161 4.44 3.00 11.66
C ALA A 161 4.81 3.85 12.90
N SER A 162 6.05 4.35 12.98
CA SER A 162 6.49 5.22 14.09
C SER A 162 6.23 6.71 13.87
N VAL A 163 5.94 7.14 12.64
CA VAL A 163 5.84 8.56 12.27
C VAL A 163 4.45 8.97 11.78
N THR A 164 3.50 8.04 11.68
CA THR A 164 2.10 8.35 11.34
C THR A 164 1.15 7.31 11.94
N ALA A 165 -0.01 7.77 12.43
CA ALA A 165 -1.08 6.89 12.91
C ALA A 165 -1.73 6.09 11.76
N SER A 166 -1.53 6.52 10.52
CA SER A 166 -2.13 5.88 9.33
C SER A 166 -1.58 4.49 9.03
N VAL A 167 -0.48 4.05 9.66
CA VAL A 167 0.15 2.75 9.39
C VAL A 167 0.06 1.85 10.62
N SER A 168 -0.22 0.57 10.39
CA SER A 168 -0.20 -0.43 11.46
C SER A 168 1.23 -0.72 11.91
N ARG A 169 1.41 -1.05 13.19
CA ARG A 169 2.67 -1.60 13.70
C ARG A 169 2.94 -3.03 13.21
N THR A 170 1.92 -3.67 12.63
CA THR A 170 2.01 -5.00 12.04
C THR A 170 1.87 -4.95 10.53
N PHE A 171 2.55 -5.85 9.84
CA PHE A 171 2.51 -5.93 8.40
C PHE A 171 2.60 -7.38 7.93
N VAL A 172 2.05 -7.64 6.76
CA VAL A 172 2.21 -8.90 6.04
C VAL A 172 3.37 -8.75 5.07
N LEU A 173 4.20 -9.80 4.96
CA LEU A 173 5.31 -9.89 4.02
C LEU A 173 5.12 -11.12 3.14
N VAL A 174 5.20 -10.95 1.83
CA VAL A 174 5.11 -12.02 0.83
C VAL A 174 6.31 -11.96 -0.12
N HIS A 175 6.72 -13.11 -0.64
CA HIS A 175 7.84 -13.22 -1.57
C HIS A 175 7.57 -14.24 -2.66
N THR A 176 8.27 -14.12 -3.78
CA THR A 176 8.25 -15.07 -4.89
C THR A 176 9.60 -15.06 -5.59
N ASP A 177 10.07 -16.22 -6.02
CA ASP A 177 11.22 -16.40 -6.93
C ASP A 177 10.79 -16.86 -8.32
N THR A 178 9.49 -16.99 -8.54
CA THR A 178 8.87 -17.45 -9.78
C THR A 178 8.68 -16.28 -10.73
N ALA A 179 8.87 -16.50 -12.03
CA ALA A 179 8.49 -15.56 -13.10
C ALA A 179 7.10 -15.94 -13.62
N ALA A 180 6.07 -15.47 -12.92
CA ALA A 180 4.67 -15.81 -13.18
C ALA A 180 4.05 -14.94 -14.29
N ASP A 181 2.92 -15.42 -14.83
CA ASP A 181 2.15 -14.74 -15.86
C ASP A 181 1.27 -13.63 -15.24
N ILE A 182 1.83 -12.43 -15.09
CA ILE A 182 1.10 -11.25 -14.62
C ILE A 182 -0.13 -10.94 -15.50
N PRO A 183 -0.05 -10.95 -16.85
CA PRO A 183 -1.23 -10.80 -17.70
C PRO A 183 -2.38 -11.75 -17.36
N ALA A 184 -2.10 -13.03 -17.10
CA ALA A 184 -3.13 -14.00 -16.69
C ALA A 184 -3.74 -13.63 -15.32
N ALA A 185 -2.92 -13.24 -14.34
CA ALA A 185 -3.42 -12.78 -13.04
C ALA A 185 -4.34 -11.56 -13.17
N ILE A 186 -3.97 -10.58 -14.00
CA ILE A 186 -4.78 -9.40 -14.27
C ILE A 186 -6.11 -9.77 -14.96
N ALA A 187 -6.09 -10.69 -15.92
CA ALA A 187 -7.29 -11.14 -16.61
C ALA A 187 -8.24 -11.88 -15.66
N ASN A 188 -7.72 -12.67 -14.71
CA ASN A 188 -8.51 -13.32 -13.67
C ASN A 188 -9.17 -12.29 -12.76
N ASP A 189 -8.40 -11.34 -12.24
CA ASP A 189 -8.92 -10.30 -11.36
C ASP A 189 -9.92 -9.41 -12.10
N SER A 190 -9.67 -9.03 -13.36
CA SER A 190 -10.61 -8.24 -14.17
C SER A 190 -11.98 -8.92 -14.32
N ARG A 191 -12.02 -10.25 -14.41
CA ARG A 191 -13.28 -11.02 -14.45
C ARG A 191 -14.00 -11.00 -13.10
N LYS A 192 -13.27 -11.12 -11.99
CA LYS A 192 -13.81 -11.05 -10.64
C LYS A 192 -14.36 -9.67 -10.30
N GLU A 193 -13.70 -8.60 -10.74
CA GLU A 193 -14.20 -7.24 -10.50
C GLU A 193 -15.54 -7.00 -11.22
N GLN A 194 -15.77 -7.63 -12.39
CA GLN A 194 -17.03 -7.51 -13.14
C GLN A 194 -18.16 -8.37 -12.56
N ASN A 195 -17.82 -9.47 -11.90
CA ASN A 195 -18.76 -10.41 -11.26
C ASN A 195 -18.32 -10.67 -9.82
N PRO A 196 -18.53 -9.72 -8.90
CA PRO A 196 -18.32 -9.97 -7.47
C PRO A 196 -19.37 -11.00 -6.99
N ASP A 197 -18.91 -12.06 -6.31
CA ASP A 197 -19.77 -13.08 -5.70
C ASP A 197 -20.77 -12.49 -4.68
#